data_AF-A0A3A2Z3C7-F1
#
_entry.id   AF-A0A3A2Z3C7-F1
#
_cell.length_a   1.000
_cell.length_b   1.000
_cell.length_c   1.000
_cell.angle_alpha   90.00
_cell.angle_beta   90.00
_cell.angle_gamma   90.00
#
_symmetry.space_group_name_H-M   'P 1'
#
loop_
_entity.id
_entity.type
_entity.pdbx_description
1 polymer ?
#
loop_
_entity_poly.entity_id
_entity_poly.type
_entity_poly.pdbx_seq_one_letter_code
_entity_poly.pdbx_strand_id
1 'polypeptide(L)'
;MERRLGIQWQTAELVHTSISNSQCVASGKPLLSIEGDCTGFDSIERLIAGIRHLGCSKSLDDLGMVADLLNEHDGSEIPVCLSTLDDGPYHLAWRPQCSPIEFSNAPLPASHNSSKPWSPSTLGLIRGQLDSNGTTLENEPSLHLMQLGYLVMQRKNPILPSSMAQFADGPMWQETGHIVAWDRVAGGFLIVFVGKGHGLIDPGLRPSTLQPPPGLSPVAVVSIPKHFYSAGAASGIQNGKLHFDVEPDVEL
;
A
#
# COMPACT_ATOMS: atom_id res chain seq x y z
N MET A 1 -0.83 -24.00 -0.69
CA MET A 1 -0.98 -23.80 0.78
C MET A 1 0.30 -23.24 1.38
N GLU A 2 1.47 -23.82 1.09
CA GLU A 2 2.77 -23.38 1.60
C GLU A 2 3.12 -21.92 1.30
N ARG A 3 2.92 -21.44 0.06
CA ARG A 3 3.24 -20.05 -0.29
C ARG A 3 2.48 -19.00 0.52
N ARG A 4 1.24 -19.31 0.93
CA ARG A 4 0.43 -18.44 1.79
C ARG A 4 1.06 -18.27 3.18
N LEU A 5 1.78 -19.28 3.64
CA LEU A 5 2.48 -19.28 4.92
C LEU A 5 3.88 -18.66 4.84
N GLY A 6 4.25 -18.01 3.72
CA GLY A 6 5.57 -17.39 3.54
C GLY A 6 6.71 -18.38 3.27
N ILE A 7 6.38 -19.64 2.98
CA ILE A 7 7.34 -20.72 2.76
C ILE A 7 7.28 -21.25 1.32
N GLN A 8 8.43 -21.64 0.78
CA GLN A 8 8.55 -22.31 -0.51
C GLN A 8 9.39 -23.57 -0.39
N TRP A 9 9.09 -24.58 -1.21
CA TRP A 9 9.91 -25.77 -1.32
C TRP A 9 11.10 -25.53 -2.25
N GLN A 10 12.31 -25.77 -1.76
CA GLN A 10 13.56 -25.63 -2.51
C GLN A 10 14.04 -27.01 -2.98
N THR A 11 13.87 -27.31 -4.27
CA THR A 11 14.05 -28.67 -4.82
C THR A 11 15.49 -29.16 -4.75
N ALA A 12 16.48 -28.25 -4.83
CA ALA A 12 17.90 -28.60 -4.82
C ALA A 12 18.39 -29.07 -3.45
N GLU A 13 17.81 -28.54 -2.38
CA GLU A 13 18.22 -28.81 -1.00
C GLU A 13 17.20 -29.66 -0.25
N LEU A 14 16.05 -29.96 -0.86
CA LEU A 14 14.94 -30.74 -0.29
C LEU A 14 14.47 -30.17 1.06
N VAL A 15 14.41 -28.84 1.17
CA VAL A 15 13.95 -28.12 2.37
C VAL A 15 12.89 -27.07 2.03
N HIS A 16 12.06 -26.73 3.01
CA HIS A 16 11.23 -25.53 2.94
C HIS A 16 12.05 -24.33 3.40
N THR A 17 12.05 -23.25 2.62
CA THR A 17 12.73 -21.99 2.93
C THR A 17 11.73 -20.84 2.94
N SER A 18 12.12 -19.72 3.56
CA SER A 18 11.36 -18.48 3.43
C SER A 18 11.32 -17.99 1.99
N ILE A 19 10.19 -17.39 1.60
CA ILE A 19 10.08 -16.63 0.35
C ILE A 19 10.92 -15.34 0.40
N SER A 20 11.12 -14.76 1.59
CA SER A 20 11.91 -13.53 1.77
C SER A 20 13.43 -13.77 1.82
N ASN A 21 13.87 -14.98 2.18
CA ASN A 21 15.28 -15.34 2.29
C ASN A 21 15.48 -16.85 2.10
N SER A 22 16.09 -17.24 0.99
CA SER A 22 16.36 -18.65 0.65
C SER A 22 17.37 -19.34 1.57
N GLN A 23 18.09 -18.59 2.41
CA GLN A 23 18.99 -19.16 3.43
C GLN A 23 18.27 -19.45 4.75
N CYS A 24 17.03 -18.98 4.91
CA CYS A 24 16.24 -19.22 6.11
C CYS A 24 15.39 -20.48 5.92
N VAL A 25 15.91 -21.61 6.43
CA VAL A 25 15.19 -22.88 6.46
C VAL A 25 14.05 -22.78 7.46
N ALA A 26 12.85 -23.20 7.06
CA ALA A 26 11.71 -23.35 7.96
C ALA A 26 12.03 -24.47 8.95
N SER A 27 12.72 -24.13 10.04
CA SER A 27 12.96 -25.05 11.15
C SER A 27 11.61 -25.50 11.67
N GLY A 28 11.39 -26.79 11.92
CA GLY A 28 10.10 -27.42 12.29
C GLY A 28 9.45 -26.95 13.60
N LYS A 29 9.65 -25.69 13.99
CA LYS A 29 8.87 -24.97 14.98
C LYS A 29 7.49 -24.64 14.39
N PRO A 30 6.44 -24.67 15.22
CA PRO A 30 5.09 -24.31 14.76
C PRO A 30 5.05 -22.85 14.29
N LEU A 31 4.54 -22.63 13.08
CA LEU A 31 4.37 -21.30 12.48
C LEU A 31 3.38 -20.43 13.27
N LEU A 32 2.45 -21.07 13.99
CA LEU A 32 1.44 -20.44 14.84
C LEU A 32 1.61 -21.01 16.26
N SER A 33 1.83 -20.16 17.27
CA SER A 33 1.69 -20.58 18.67
C SER A 33 0.21 -20.48 19.11
N ILE A 34 -0.17 -21.24 20.13
CA ILE A 34 -1.52 -21.20 20.73
C ILE A 34 -1.83 -19.80 21.33
N GLU A 35 -0.80 -19.02 21.61
CA GLU A 35 -0.89 -17.64 22.10
C GLU A 35 -1.09 -16.62 20.96
N GLY A 36 -1.11 -17.06 19.69
CA GLY A 36 -1.20 -16.17 18.51
C GLY A 36 0.14 -15.58 18.09
N ASP A 37 1.19 -15.84 18.87
CA ASP A 37 2.55 -15.37 18.61
C ASP A 37 3.19 -16.26 17.53
N CYS A 38 3.21 -15.77 16.30
CA CYS A 38 3.80 -16.46 15.16
C CYS A 38 5.33 -16.54 15.35
N THR A 39 5.86 -17.69 15.80
CA THR A 39 7.31 -17.88 16.02
C THR A 39 8.11 -18.16 14.74
N GLY A 40 7.51 -17.97 13.56
CA GLY A 40 8.18 -18.06 12.27
C GLY A 40 7.69 -16.98 11.33
N PHE A 41 8.59 -16.05 10.99
CA PHE A 41 8.40 -14.91 10.07
C PHE A 41 7.56 -13.78 10.65
N ASP A 42 8.22 -12.68 11.00
CA ASP A 42 7.57 -11.44 11.44
C ASP A 42 6.55 -11.03 10.36
N SER A 43 5.26 -10.94 10.71
CA SER A 43 4.17 -10.94 9.73
C SER A 43 4.29 -9.78 8.73
N ILE A 44 4.83 -8.65 9.19
CA ILE A 44 5.11 -7.48 8.35
C ILE A 44 6.18 -7.78 7.31
N GLU A 45 7.26 -8.49 7.67
CA GLU A 45 8.31 -8.87 6.72
C GLU A 45 7.76 -9.76 5.60
N ARG A 46 6.85 -10.68 5.94
CA ARG A 46 6.14 -11.52 4.98
C ARG A 46 5.27 -10.67 4.05
N LEU A 47 4.53 -9.70 4.58
CA LEU A 47 3.74 -8.77 3.77
C LEU A 47 4.63 -8.01 2.78
N ILE A 48 5.72 -7.40 3.25
CA ILE A 48 6.62 -6.60 2.39
C ILE A 48 7.29 -7.48 1.32
N ALA A 49 7.75 -8.67 1.70
CA ALA A 49 8.34 -9.61 0.76
C ALA A 49 7.32 -10.09 -0.30
N GLY A 50 6.08 -10.38 0.11
CA GLY A 50 4.99 -10.76 -0.78
C GLY A 50 4.67 -9.67 -1.81
N ILE A 51 4.51 -8.42 -1.35
CA ILE A 51 4.30 -7.25 -2.24
C ILE A 51 5.44 -7.10 -3.23
N ARG A 52 6.70 -7.19 -2.78
CA ARG A 52 7.86 -7.06 -3.67
C ARG A 52 7.97 -8.17 -4.69
N HIS A 53 7.63 -9.40 -4.30
CA HIS A 53 7.73 -10.56 -5.17
C HIS A 53 6.61 -10.60 -6.21
N LEU A 54 5.38 -10.26 -5.81
CA LEU A 54 4.17 -10.48 -6.61
C LEU A 54 3.53 -9.19 -7.14
N GLY A 55 3.84 -8.03 -6.56
CA GLY A 55 3.19 -6.75 -6.89
C GLY A 55 3.41 -6.27 -8.33
N CYS A 56 4.50 -6.70 -8.98
CA CYS A 56 4.74 -6.43 -10.40
C CYS A 56 4.22 -7.57 -11.32
N SER A 57 3.56 -8.60 -10.78
CA SER A 57 3.04 -9.71 -11.57
C SER A 57 1.92 -9.24 -12.51
N LYS A 58 1.80 -9.92 -13.65
CA LYS A 58 0.68 -9.78 -14.60
C LYS A 58 -0.47 -10.76 -14.30
N SER A 59 -0.27 -11.67 -13.35
CA SER A 59 -1.27 -12.66 -12.95
C SER A 59 -2.20 -12.08 -11.89
N LEU A 60 -3.51 -12.10 -12.18
CA LEU A 60 -4.54 -11.72 -11.22
C LEU A 60 -4.49 -12.59 -9.95
N ASP A 61 -4.11 -13.86 -10.06
CA ASP A 61 -3.99 -14.76 -8.91
C ASP A 61 -2.79 -14.37 -8.02
N ASP A 62 -1.66 -13.99 -8.62
CA ASP A 62 -0.48 -13.53 -7.86
C ASP A 62 -0.77 -12.22 -7.12
N LEU A 63 -1.42 -11.27 -7.80
CA LEU A 63 -1.88 -10.03 -7.18
C LEU A 63 -2.97 -10.30 -6.13
N GLY A 64 -3.80 -11.32 -6.34
CA GLY A 64 -4.75 -11.83 -5.36
C GLY A 64 -4.07 -12.32 -4.08
N MET A 65 -2.91 -12.96 -4.18
CA MET A 65 -2.12 -13.31 -2.99
C MET A 65 -1.63 -12.08 -2.23
N VAL A 66 -1.29 -10.99 -2.93
CA VAL A 66 -0.97 -9.71 -2.27
C VAL A 66 -2.20 -9.14 -1.56
N ALA A 67 -3.38 -9.18 -2.20
CA ALA A 67 -4.63 -8.76 -1.59
C ALA A 67 -4.96 -9.57 -0.32
N ASP A 68 -4.78 -10.89 -0.35
CA ASP A 68 -4.94 -11.76 0.82
C ASP A 68 -3.98 -11.35 1.95
N LEU A 69 -2.71 -11.09 1.65
CA LEU A 69 -1.73 -10.62 2.64
C LEU A 69 -2.12 -9.26 3.24
N LEU A 70 -2.70 -8.35 2.47
CA LEU A 70 -3.21 -7.08 2.99
C LEU A 70 -4.36 -7.29 3.96
N ASN A 71 -5.30 -8.18 3.63
CA ASN A 71 -6.45 -8.49 4.48
C ASN A 71 -6.03 -9.15 5.80
N GLU A 72 -4.98 -9.97 5.79
CA GLU A 72 -4.38 -10.55 7.00
C GLU A 72 -3.79 -9.49 7.94
N HIS A 73 -3.51 -8.29 7.42
CA HIS A 73 -2.92 -7.16 8.14
C HIS A 73 -3.89 -5.99 8.36
N ASP A 74 -5.19 -6.18 8.08
CA ASP A 74 -6.19 -5.14 8.30
C ASP A 74 -6.20 -4.70 9.78
N GLY A 75 -6.31 -3.39 9.99
CA GLY A 75 -6.21 -2.76 11.32
C GLY A 75 -4.78 -2.58 11.87
N SER A 76 -3.73 -3.07 11.19
CA SER A 76 -2.35 -2.83 11.60
C SER A 76 -1.87 -1.41 11.27
N GLU A 77 -0.94 -0.88 12.08
CA GLU A 77 -0.28 0.41 11.85
C GLU A 77 1.20 0.18 11.57
N ILE A 78 1.61 0.27 10.30
CA ILE A 78 3.00 0.05 9.87
C ILE A 78 3.68 1.41 9.73
N PRO A 79 4.70 1.73 10.55
CA PRO A 79 5.40 3.00 10.45
C PRO A 79 6.04 3.21 9.08
N VAL A 80 6.01 4.43 8.56
CA VAL A 80 6.61 4.77 7.27
C VAL A 80 7.43 6.05 7.33
N CYS A 81 8.46 6.13 6.49
CA CYS A 81 9.32 7.30 6.32
C CYS A 81 9.22 7.81 4.88
N LEU A 82 8.98 9.11 4.71
CA LEU A 82 9.04 9.77 3.41
C LEU A 82 10.44 10.30 3.18
N SER A 83 10.99 10.09 1.99
CA SER A 83 12.33 10.56 1.61
C SER A 83 12.48 12.09 1.72
N THR A 84 11.37 12.83 1.71
CA THR A 84 11.32 14.29 1.79
C THR A 84 11.10 14.83 3.21
N LEU A 85 10.80 13.97 4.19
CA LEU A 85 10.25 14.39 5.49
C LEU A 85 10.91 13.67 6.68
N ASP A 86 12.22 13.47 6.62
CA ASP A 86 12.95 12.69 7.64
C ASP A 86 12.88 13.34 9.05
N ASP A 87 12.58 14.64 9.15
CA ASP A 87 12.41 15.36 10.42
C ASP A 87 11.09 16.17 10.52
N GLY A 88 10.02 15.69 9.87
CA GLY A 88 8.72 16.37 9.92
C GLY A 88 8.07 16.37 11.32
N PRO A 89 7.10 17.26 11.58
CA PRO A 89 6.39 17.34 12.86
C PRO A 89 5.37 16.19 13.09
N TYR A 90 5.29 15.24 12.16
CA TYR A 90 4.33 14.14 12.16
C TYR A 90 5.02 12.78 12.19
N HIS A 91 4.43 11.84 12.92
CA HIS A 91 4.59 10.41 12.68
C HIS A 91 3.64 10.00 11.55
N LEU A 92 4.11 9.10 10.70
CA LEU A 92 3.34 8.56 9.58
C LEU A 92 3.24 7.05 9.73
N ALA A 93 2.06 6.52 9.44
CA ALA A 93 1.83 5.09 9.37
C ALA A 93 0.97 4.73 8.16
N TRP A 94 1.28 3.61 7.56
CA TRP A 94 0.46 2.93 6.58
C TRP A 94 -0.46 1.96 7.29
N ARG A 95 -1.75 2.01 6.96
CA ARG A 95 -2.74 1.01 7.35
C ARG A 95 -3.05 0.10 6.15
N PRO A 96 -2.59 -1.16 6.15
CA PRO A 96 -2.83 -2.10 5.06
C PRO A 96 -4.32 -2.32 4.84
N GLN A 97 -4.75 -2.20 3.59
CA GLN A 97 -6.11 -2.49 3.19
C GLN A 97 -6.13 -2.74 1.68
N CYS A 98 -6.83 -3.79 1.24
CA CYS A 98 -7.03 -4.03 -0.17
C CYS A 98 -8.09 -3.08 -0.73
N SER A 99 -7.77 -2.41 -1.84
CA SER A 99 -8.70 -1.53 -2.58
C SER A 99 -9.53 -0.58 -1.70
N PRO A 100 -8.89 0.27 -0.87
CA PRO A 100 -9.61 1.20 0.00
C PRO A 100 -10.44 2.22 -0.80
N ILE A 101 -10.04 2.54 -2.04
CA ILE A 101 -10.75 3.47 -2.92
C ILE A 101 -11.44 2.74 -4.05
N GLU A 102 -12.73 3.04 -4.22
CA GLU A 102 -13.57 2.55 -5.30
C GLU A 102 -13.87 3.67 -6.27
N PHE A 103 -14.02 3.37 -7.57
CA PHE A 103 -14.46 4.37 -8.55
C PHE A 103 -15.95 4.24 -8.85
N SER A 104 -16.66 5.35 -9.03
CA SER A 104 -18.11 5.38 -9.28
C SER A 104 -18.53 4.68 -10.58
N ASN A 105 -17.63 4.58 -11.56
CA ASN A 105 -17.81 3.81 -12.79
C ASN A 105 -17.55 2.30 -12.63
N ALA A 106 -16.97 1.86 -11.51
CA ALA A 106 -16.59 0.48 -11.24
C ALA A 106 -16.66 0.16 -9.73
N PRO A 107 -17.86 0.25 -9.11
CA PRO A 107 -18.03 0.02 -7.68
C PRO A 107 -17.70 -1.43 -7.30
N LEU A 108 -17.14 -1.62 -6.12
CA LEU A 108 -16.87 -2.96 -5.62
C LEU A 108 -18.18 -3.66 -5.25
N PRO A 109 -18.25 -4.99 -5.40
CA PRO A 109 -19.38 -5.74 -4.87
C PRO A 109 -19.44 -5.58 -3.34
N ALA A 110 -20.65 -5.35 -2.80
CA ALA A 110 -20.90 -5.11 -1.38
C ALA A 110 -20.39 -6.21 -0.42
N SER A 111 -20.08 -7.39 -0.96
CA SER A 111 -19.25 -8.38 -0.28
C SER A 111 -18.25 -8.97 -1.26
N HIS A 112 -16.97 -8.99 -0.86
CA HIS A 112 -15.96 -9.77 -1.56
C HIS A 112 -16.26 -11.25 -1.31
N ASN A 113 -16.98 -11.85 -2.25
CA ASN A 113 -17.15 -13.30 -2.26
C ASN A 113 -15.86 -13.91 -2.81
N SER A 114 -15.11 -14.63 -1.98
CA SER A 114 -13.89 -15.33 -2.38
C SER A 114 -14.12 -16.39 -3.47
N SER A 115 -15.38 -16.72 -3.80
CA SER A 115 -15.71 -17.56 -4.96
C SER A 115 -15.72 -16.83 -6.30
N LYS A 116 -15.64 -15.48 -6.31
CA LYS A 116 -15.53 -14.70 -7.54
C LYS A 116 -14.06 -14.55 -7.93
N PRO A 117 -13.74 -14.63 -9.23
CA PRO A 117 -12.39 -14.38 -9.70
C PRO A 117 -11.98 -12.94 -9.42
N TRP A 118 -10.70 -12.75 -9.15
CA TRP A 118 -10.10 -11.42 -9.02
C TRP A 118 -10.33 -10.60 -10.28
N SER A 119 -10.58 -9.32 -10.09
CA SER A 119 -10.69 -8.29 -11.12
C SER A 119 -9.76 -7.13 -10.81
N PRO A 120 -9.39 -6.28 -11.79
CA PRO A 120 -8.58 -5.10 -11.53
C PRO A 120 -9.16 -4.20 -10.43
N SER A 121 -10.48 -3.96 -10.43
CA SER A 121 -11.14 -3.16 -9.39
C SER A 121 -11.03 -3.79 -8.00
N THR A 122 -11.29 -5.10 -7.86
CA THR A 122 -11.20 -5.81 -6.57
C THR A 122 -9.77 -5.90 -6.04
N LEU A 123 -8.78 -5.85 -6.91
CA LEU A 123 -7.36 -5.79 -6.55
C LEU A 123 -6.86 -4.37 -6.28
N GLY A 124 -7.71 -3.36 -6.50
CA GLY A 124 -7.36 -1.96 -6.36
C GLY A 124 -6.34 -1.50 -7.40
N LEU A 125 -6.39 -2.04 -8.62
CA LEU A 125 -5.52 -1.59 -9.71
C LEU A 125 -6.02 -0.26 -10.28
N ILE A 126 -5.15 0.74 -10.27
CA ILE A 126 -5.47 2.10 -10.70
C ILE A 126 -4.37 2.64 -11.61
N ARG A 127 -4.77 3.47 -12.58
CA ARG A 127 -3.85 4.15 -13.48
C ARG A 127 -3.88 5.65 -13.21
N GLY A 128 -2.72 6.24 -12.94
CA GLY A 128 -2.53 7.68 -12.84
C GLY A 128 -1.89 8.22 -14.12
N GLN A 129 -2.59 9.09 -14.84
CA GLN A 129 -2.07 9.74 -16.05
C GLN A 129 -1.84 11.22 -15.80
N LEU A 130 -0.73 11.76 -16.34
CA LEU A 130 -0.48 13.19 -16.32
C LEU A 130 -1.55 13.89 -17.17
N ASP A 131 -2.22 14.85 -16.57
CA ASP A 131 -3.23 15.65 -17.24
C ASP A 131 -2.73 17.08 -17.44
N SER A 132 -2.95 17.59 -18.65
CA SER A 132 -2.86 19.02 -18.95
C SER A 132 -4.22 19.53 -19.41
N ASN A 133 -4.92 20.25 -18.52
CA ASN A 133 -6.19 20.93 -18.80
C ASN A 133 -7.35 20.01 -19.24
N GLY A 134 -7.48 18.82 -18.64
CA GLY A 134 -8.59 17.90 -18.89
C GLY A 134 -8.37 16.95 -20.09
N THR A 135 -7.15 16.93 -20.64
CA THR A 135 -6.73 15.95 -21.63
C THR A 135 -5.57 15.15 -21.05
N THR A 136 -5.74 13.83 -20.98
CA THR A 136 -4.66 12.90 -20.66
C THR A 136 -3.58 12.99 -21.72
N LEU A 137 -2.34 13.23 -21.31
CA LEU A 137 -1.21 13.28 -22.23
C LEU A 137 -0.80 11.86 -22.62
N GLU A 138 -1.28 11.37 -23.76
CA GLU A 138 -1.08 9.99 -24.23
C GLU A 138 0.40 9.57 -24.38
N ASN A 139 1.32 10.53 -24.51
CA ASN A 139 2.76 10.29 -24.65
C ASN A 139 3.56 10.41 -23.34
N GLU A 140 2.92 10.73 -22.22
CA GLU A 140 3.58 10.84 -20.93
C GLU A 140 3.51 9.52 -20.15
N PRO A 141 4.54 9.19 -19.36
CA PRO A 141 4.56 7.96 -18.58
C PRO A 141 3.39 7.94 -17.58
N SER A 142 2.58 6.88 -17.63
CA SER A 142 1.53 6.64 -16.65
C SER A 142 2.03 5.87 -15.44
N LEU A 143 1.47 6.17 -14.28
CA LEU A 143 1.63 5.37 -13.07
C LEU A 143 0.65 4.21 -13.11
N HIS A 144 1.16 2.99 -12.95
CA HIS A 144 0.37 1.77 -12.87
C HIS A 144 0.50 1.24 -11.45
N LEU A 145 -0.59 1.32 -10.69
CA LEU A 145 -0.54 1.23 -9.25
C LEU A 145 -1.46 0.13 -8.74
N MET A 146 -1.00 -0.65 -7.77
CA MET A 146 -1.86 -1.47 -6.91
C MET A 146 -2.06 -0.74 -5.58
N GLN A 147 -3.32 -0.49 -5.19
CA GLN A 147 -3.63 0.08 -3.89
C GLN A 147 -3.31 -0.92 -2.77
N LEU A 148 -2.56 -0.47 -1.77
CA LEU A 148 -2.13 -1.27 -0.63
C LEU A 148 -2.72 -0.78 0.70
N GLY A 149 -3.46 0.32 0.70
CA GLY A 149 -4.11 0.86 1.89
C GLY A 149 -4.03 2.38 1.91
N TYR A 150 -4.04 2.97 3.10
CA TYR A 150 -4.06 4.42 3.25
C TYR A 150 -3.06 4.92 4.29
N LEU A 151 -2.69 6.18 4.14
CA LEU A 151 -1.70 6.85 4.99
C LEU A 151 -2.40 7.67 6.08
N VAL A 152 -2.01 7.44 7.32
CA VAL A 152 -2.41 8.23 8.48
C VAL A 152 -1.22 8.99 9.06
N MET A 153 -1.52 10.11 9.72
CA MET A 153 -0.54 10.94 10.39
C MET A 153 -0.94 11.28 11.83
N GLN A 154 0.04 11.49 12.68
CA GLN A 154 -0.13 11.88 14.07
C GLN A 154 0.94 12.92 14.44
N ARG A 155 0.60 13.97 15.19
CA ARG A 155 1.59 14.98 15.62
C ARG A 155 2.56 14.39 16.64
N LYS A 156 3.87 14.61 16.45
CA LYS A 156 4.92 14.16 17.39
C LYS A 156 4.78 14.82 18.78
N ASN A 157 4.40 16.10 18.82
CA ASN A 157 4.23 16.88 20.06
C ASN A 157 2.85 17.57 20.05
N PRO A 158 1.78 16.91 20.52
CA PRO A 158 0.48 17.55 20.61
C PRO A 158 0.48 18.56 21.77
N ILE A 159 0.28 19.85 21.47
CA ILE A 159 0.00 20.87 22.49
C ILE A 159 -1.44 20.62 22.96
N LEU A 160 -1.64 19.77 23.98
CA LEU A 160 -2.94 19.69 24.66
C LEU A 160 -3.05 20.86 25.66
N PRO A 161 -4.16 21.61 25.66
CA PRO A 161 -4.51 22.47 26.78
C PRO A 161 -4.56 21.62 28.04
N SER A 162 -3.89 22.06 29.11
CA SER A 162 -3.73 21.36 30.39
C SER A 162 -5.06 21.00 31.09
N SER A 163 -6.19 21.56 30.64
CA SER A 163 -7.54 21.23 31.10
C SER A 163 -8.19 20.02 30.43
N MET A 164 -7.63 19.49 29.32
CA MET A 164 -8.15 18.30 28.61
C MET A 164 -7.21 17.09 28.64
N ALA A 165 -6.00 17.24 29.20
CA ALA A 165 -5.02 16.17 29.31
C ALA A 165 -5.46 14.99 30.21
N GLN A 166 -6.54 15.15 30.99
CA GLN A 166 -7.07 14.10 31.87
C GLN A 166 -8.19 13.26 31.23
N PHE A 167 -8.67 13.63 30.04
CA PHE A 167 -9.78 12.93 29.34
C PHE A 167 -9.47 12.55 27.89
N ALA A 168 -8.29 12.87 27.38
CA ALA A 168 -7.92 12.53 26.02
C ALA A 168 -7.26 11.14 26.02
N ASP A 169 -7.93 10.17 25.41
CA ASP A 169 -7.24 9.08 24.71
C ASP A 169 -6.10 9.70 23.88
N GLY A 170 -4.95 9.04 23.84
CA GLY A 170 -3.72 9.55 23.21
C GLY A 170 -3.91 10.14 21.80
N PRO A 171 -2.92 10.86 21.26
CA PRO A 171 -3.08 11.62 20.02
C PRO A 171 -3.70 10.77 18.89
N MET A 172 -4.89 11.15 18.42
CA MET A 172 -5.64 10.34 17.45
C MET A 172 -4.97 10.39 16.06
N TRP A 173 -4.82 9.23 15.41
CA TRP A 173 -4.41 9.15 14.01
C TRP A 173 -5.41 9.89 13.11
N GLN A 174 -4.89 10.68 12.17
CA GLN A 174 -5.69 11.42 11.20
C GLN A 174 -5.39 10.92 9.79
N GLU A 175 -6.44 10.67 9.00
CA GLU A 175 -6.25 10.35 7.59
C GLU A 175 -5.66 11.53 6.83
N THR A 176 -4.70 11.23 5.96
CA THR A 176 -4.02 12.25 5.15
C THR A 176 -4.69 12.47 3.79
N GLY A 177 -5.66 11.62 3.44
CA GLY A 177 -6.24 11.55 2.10
C GLY A 177 -5.32 10.94 1.03
N HIS A 178 -4.20 10.33 1.43
CA HIS A 178 -3.33 9.56 0.55
C HIS A 178 -3.63 8.07 0.67
N ILE A 179 -3.59 7.39 -0.47
CA ILE A 179 -3.42 5.95 -0.51
C ILE A 179 -1.92 5.62 -0.48
N VAL A 180 -1.60 4.46 0.09
CA VAL A 180 -0.31 3.81 -0.10
C VAL A 180 -0.48 2.83 -1.24
N ALA A 181 0.41 2.86 -2.22
CA ALA A 181 0.33 2.06 -3.43
C ALA A 181 1.68 1.46 -3.80
N TRP A 182 1.64 0.39 -4.59
CA TRP A 182 2.80 -0.21 -5.24
C TRP A 182 2.84 0.22 -6.70
N ASP A 183 3.94 0.83 -7.12
CA ASP A 183 4.25 1.05 -8.53
C ASP A 183 4.60 -0.29 -9.18
N ARG A 184 3.69 -0.80 -10.02
CA ARG A 184 3.82 -2.10 -10.67
C ARG A 184 4.88 -2.12 -11.75
N VAL A 185 5.28 -0.95 -12.28
CA VAL A 185 6.32 -0.84 -13.32
C VAL A 185 7.68 -0.62 -12.67
N ALA A 186 7.79 0.35 -11.77
CA ALA A 186 9.07 0.69 -11.13
C ALA A 186 9.42 -0.22 -9.94
N GLY A 187 8.45 -0.92 -9.37
CA GLY A 187 8.67 -1.83 -8.23
C GLY A 187 8.98 -1.09 -6.93
N GLY A 188 8.12 -0.16 -6.52
CA GLY A 188 8.35 0.66 -5.33
C GLY A 188 7.08 1.12 -4.62
N PHE A 189 7.20 1.44 -3.34
CA PHE A 189 6.10 2.03 -2.58
C PHE A 189 5.98 3.53 -2.84
N LEU A 190 4.75 3.97 -3.11
CA LEU A 190 4.39 5.36 -3.29
C LEU A 190 3.25 5.72 -2.34
N ILE A 191 3.22 6.97 -1.92
CA ILE A 191 1.98 7.60 -1.44
C ILE A 191 1.41 8.45 -2.57
N VAL A 192 0.09 8.38 -2.74
CA VAL A 192 -0.63 9.12 -3.77
C VAL A 192 -1.83 9.80 -3.13
N PHE A 193 -1.85 11.12 -3.16
CA PHE A 193 -2.97 11.91 -2.67
C PHE A 193 -4.16 11.67 -3.61
N VAL A 194 -5.28 11.22 -3.05
CA VAL A 194 -6.56 11.06 -3.77
C VAL A 194 -7.68 11.87 -3.13
N GLY A 195 -7.41 12.48 -1.96
CA GLY A 195 -8.34 13.37 -1.25
C GLY A 195 -9.03 12.71 -0.05
N LYS A 196 -8.95 11.38 0.08
CA LYS A 196 -9.54 10.61 1.17
C LYS A 196 -8.84 9.25 1.32
N GLY A 197 -8.92 8.64 2.50
CA GLY A 197 -8.30 7.33 2.73
C GLY A 197 -9.08 6.16 2.14
N HIS A 198 -10.42 6.24 2.13
CA HIS A 198 -11.29 5.13 1.73
C HIS A 198 -12.63 5.58 1.11
N GLY A 199 -13.31 4.68 0.39
CA GLY A 199 -14.66 4.81 -0.18
C GLY A 199 -14.72 5.25 -1.65
N LEU A 200 -15.92 5.62 -2.13
CA LEU A 200 -16.22 5.89 -3.56
C LEU A 200 -15.79 7.26 -4.11
N ILE A 201 -14.87 7.32 -5.08
CA ILE A 201 -14.48 8.54 -5.81
C ILE A 201 -15.01 8.52 -7.24
N ASP A 202 -15.15 9.71 -7.83
CA ASP A 202 -15.34 9.79 -9.26
C ASP A 202 -14.01 9.60 -9.99
N PRO A 203 -13.99 8.84 -11.11
CA PRO A 203 -12.83 8.78 -11.98
C PRO A 203 -12.59 10.17 -12.57
N GLY A 204 -11.32 10.54 -12.73
CA GLY A 204 -10.98 11.79 -13.35
C GLY A 204 -9.91 12.63 -12.68
N LEU A 205 -9.87 13.88 -13.12
CA LEU A 205 -9.12 14.95 -12.50
C LEU A 205 -9.70 15.27 -11.12
N ARG A 206 -8.80 15.40 -10.16
CA ARG A 206 -9.17 15.83 -8.82
C ARG A 206 -9.52 17.31 -8.79
N PRO A 207 -10.55 17.72 -8.02
CA PRO A 207 -10.82 19.13 -7.76
C PRO A 207 -9.59 19.86 -7.25
N SER A 208 -9.25 21.02 -7.83
CA SER A 208 -8.11 21.84 -7.41
C SER A 208 -8.23 22.38 -5.97
N THR A 209 -9.44 22.30 -5.40
CA THR A 209 -9.74 22.66 -4.02
C THR A 209 -9.19 21.65 -3.00
N LEU A 210 -8.95 20.40 -3.43
CA LEU A 210 -8.34 19.38 -2.57
C LEU A 210 -6.82 19.53 -2.61
N GLN A 211 -6.23 19.79 -1.44
CA GLN A 211 -4.80 19.94 -1.28
C GLN A 211 -4.30 18.92 -0.23
N PRO A 212 -3.11 18.33 -0.43
CA PRO A 212 -2.50 17.49 0.59
C PRO A 212 -2.33 18.26 1.91
N PRO A 213 -2.31 17.57 3.07
CA PRO A 213 -1.91 18.18 4.33
C PRO A 213 -0.53 18.84 4.23
N PRO A 214 -0.28 19.93 4.98
CA PRO A 214 0.99 20.63 4.93
C PRO A 214 2.19 19.71 5.21
N GLY A 215 3.19 19.76 4.32
CA GLY A 215 4.40 18.92 4.42
C GLY A 215 4.30 17.59 3.68
N LEU A 216 3.15 17.24 3.10
CA LEU A 216 2.99 16.08 2.22
C LEU A 216 2.88 16.53 0.76
N SER A 217 3.58 15.82 -0.13
CA SER A 217 3.49 16.04 -1.58
C SER A 217 2.36 15.18 -2.15
N PRO A 218 1.71 15.60 -3.26
CA PRO A 218 0.66 14.81 -3.90
C PRO A 218 1.09 13.40 -4.30
N VAL A 219 2.36 13.20 -4.65
CA VAL A 219 2.97 11.90 -4.87
C VAL A 219 4.36 11.92 -4.23
N ALA A 220 4.71 10.88 -3.49
CA ALA A 220 6.05 10.72 -2.92
C ALA A 220 6.43 9.26 -2.76
N VAL A 221 7.73 8.96 -2.87
CA VAL A 221 8.27 7.66 -2.51
C VAL A 221 8.24 7.50 -0.99
N VAL A 222 7.79 6.33 -0.56
CA VAL A 222 7.74 5.98 0.85
C VAL A 222 8.61 4.76 1.12
N SER A 223 9.26 4.76 2.26
CA SER A 223 10.11 3.68 2.75
C SER A 223 9.55 3.13 4.06
N ILE A 224 9.65 1.82 4.23
CA ILE A 224 9.26 1.15 5.47
C ILE A 224 10.54 0.90 6.28
N PRO A 225 10.65 1.43 7.51
CA PRO A 225 11.84 1.28 8.35
C PRO A 225 12.27 -0.19 8.46
N LYS A 226 13.59 -0.43 8.52
CA LYS A 226 14.25 -1.76 8.48
C LYS A 226 14.21 -2.49 7.12
N HIS A 227 13.51 -1.98 6.11
CA HIS A 227 13.45 -2.58 4.77
C HIS A 227 14.05 -1.69 3.67
N PHE A 228 15.07 -0.89 4.00
CA PHE A 228 15.76 0.00 3.06
C PHE A 228 16.41 -0.77 1.92
N TYR A 229 15.86 -0.66 0.71
CA TYR A 229 16.51 -1.04 -0.54
C TYR A 229 16.23 0.04 -1.58
N SER A 230 17.20 0.23 -2.48
CA SER A 230 17.30 1.37 -3.41
C SER A 230 15.97 1.66 -4.10
N ALA A 231 15.42 2.85 -3.84
CA ALA A 231 14.23 3.34 -4.51
C ALA A 231 14.56 3.58 -5.98
N GLY A 232 13.87 2.87 -6.88
CA GLY A 232 13.78 3.27 -8.28
C GLY A 232 13.20 4.68 -8.35
N ALA A 233 13.85 5.55 -9.12
CA ALA A 233 13.55 6.97 -9.18
C ALA A 233 12.14 7.22 -9.75
N ALA A 234 11.15 7.43 -8.89
CA ALA A 234 9.91 8.14 -9.26
C ALA A 234 10.22 9.65 -9.40
N SER A 235 11.11 10.00 -10.33
CA SER A 235 11.58 11.39 -10.53
C SER A 235 10.77 12.17 -11.57
N GLY A 236 9.73 11.58 -12.19
CA GLY A 236 8.99 12.24 -13.27
C GLY A 236 7.73 13.00 -12.86
N ILE A 237 7.05 12.60 -11.78
CA ILE A 237 5.61 12.91 -11.57
C ILE A 237 5.38 13.55 -10.20
N GLN A 238 6.26 14.46 -9.77
CA GLN A 238 6.17 15.02 -8.42
C GLN A 238 5.20 16.21 -8.31
N ASN A 239 4.85 16.88 -9.42
CA ASN A 239 4.06 18.13 -9.40
C ASN A 239 2.91 18.22 -10.43
N GLY A 240 2.60 17.13 -11.12
CA GLY A 240 1.55 17.10 -12.14
C GLY A 240 0.14 16.91 -11.57
N LYS A 241 -0.89 17.42 -12.26
CA LYS A 241 -2.27 17.00 -11.99
C LYS A 241 -2.45 15.59 -12.55
N LEU A 242 -2.84 14.66 -11.69
CA LEU A 242 -3.07 13.27 -12.07
C LEU A 242 -4.56 13.02 -12.25
N HIS A 243 -4.89 12.42 -13.39
CA HIS A 243 -6.17 11.80 -13.68
C HIS A 243 -6.10 10.33 -13.25
N PHE A 244 -6.98 9.91 -12.34
CA PHE A 244 -7.05 8.52 -11.88
C PHE A 244 -8.30 7.82 -12.42
N ASP A 245 -8.11 6.58 -12.86
CA ASP A 245 -9.19 5.65 -13.23
C ASP A 245 -8.77 4.23 -12.88
N VAL A 246 -9.73 3.28 -12.93
CA VAL A 246 -9.43 1.85 -12.84
C VAL A 246 -8.49 1.46 -13.96
N GLU A 247 -7.45 0.70 -13.63
CA GLU A 247 -6.56 0.13 -14.61
C GLU A 247 -7.29 -1.00 -15.37
N PRO A 248 -7.54 -0.85 -16.69
CA PRO A 248 -8.33 -1.82 -17.43
C PRO A 248 -7.54 -3.07 -17.81
N ASP A 249 -6.21 -3.01 -17.77
CA ASP A 249 -5.33 -4.06 -18.25
C ASP A 249 -4.27 -4.44 -17.21
N VAL A 250 -4.05 -5.73 -17.04
CA VAL A 250 -3.03 -6.28 -16.13
C VAL A 250 -1.72 -6.53 -16.88
N GLU A 251 -1.75 -6.49 -18.23
CA GLU A 251 -0.62 -6.64 -19.13
C GLU A 251 0.17 -5.32 -19.26
N LEU A 252 1.06 -5.08 -18.28
CA LEU A 252 2.05 -3.99 -18.32
C LEU A 252 3.25 -4.32 -19.21
#